data_AF-A0A842MG70-F1
#
_entry.id   AF-A0A842MG70-F1
#
_cell.length_a   1.000
_cell.length_b   1.000
_cell.length_c   1.000
_cell.angle_alpha   90.00
_cell.angle_beta   90.00
_cell.angle_gamma   90.00
#
_symmetry.space_group_name_H-M   'P 1'
#
loop_
_entity.id
_entity.type
_entity.pdbx_description
1 polymer ?
#
loop_
_entity_poly.entity_id
_entity_poly.type
_entity_poly.pdbx_seq_one_letter_code
_entity_poly.pdbx_strand_id
1 'polypeptide(L)'
;MVYRDKVYGAHLKGYDATMRHGTRAGPIDVWDRIRNERISRKRAPIERTFSVLERVLRSGHMLVTTVPRVRVKMFFSCLCFNLMQAMAIGK
;
A
#
# COMPACT_ATOMS: atom_id res chain seq x y z
N MET A 1 6.57 11.00 9.08
CA MET A 1 5.29 11.36 8.41
C MET A 1 4.35 10.18 8.55
N VAL A 2 3.20 10.35 9.18
CA VAL A 2 2.20 9.28 9.28
C VAL A 2 1.41 9.27 7.98
N TYR A 3 1.60 8.24 7.16
CA TYR A 3 0.82 8.08 5.93
C TYR A 3 -0.56 7.58 6.29
N ARG A 4 -1.58 8.40 6.02
CA ARG A 4 -2.95 7.91 5.97
C ARG A 4 -3.27 7.44 4.57
N ASP A 5 -3.78 6.21 4.52
CA ASP A 5 -4.28 5.64 3.28
C ASP A 5 -5.72 6.10 2.98
N LYS A 6 -6.49 6.49 4.01
CA LYS A 6 -7.88 6.97 3.87
C LYS A 6 -8.22 8.07 4.89
N VAL A 7 -9.05 9.05 4.49
CA VAL A 7 -9.65 10.04 5.41
C VAL A 7 -10.82 9.38 6.15
N TYR A 8 -10.58 8.86 7.35
CA TYR A 8 -11.69 8.54 8.27
C TYR A 8 -11.47 9.30 9.56
N GLY A 9 -12.20 10.43 9.70
CA GLY A 9 -12.69 11.08 10.92
C GLY A 9 -11.76 11.45 12.09
N ALA A 10 -10.59 10.83 12.25
CA ALA A 10 -9.74 11.02 13.41
C ALA A 10 -8.73 12.16 13.18
N HIS A 11 -8.44 12.97 14.20
CA HIS A 11 -7.42 14.00 14.12
C HIS A 11 -6.02 13.38 13.99
N LEU A 12 -5.21 13.88 13.06
CA LEU A 12 -3.81 13.47 12.91
C LEU A 12 -2.90 14.26 13.84
N LYS A 13 -2.02 13.56 14.56
CA LYS A 13 -0.78 14.15 15.08
C LYS A 13 0.28 14.08 13.97
N GLY A 14 0.23 15.00 13.00
CA GLY A 14 1.24 15.11 11.93
C GLY A 14 0.72 15.60 10.57
N TYR A 15 1.60 15.57 9.55
CA TYR A 15 1.27 15.99 8.18
C TYR A 15 0.32 14.99 7.52
N ASP A 16 -0.86 15.46 7.10
CA ASP A 16 -1.83 14.66 6.36
C ASP A 16 -1.28 14.32 4.97
N ALA A 17 -1.17 13.03 4.65
CA ALA A 17 -0.68 12.52 3.38
C ALA A 17 -1.78 11.83 2.55
N THR A 18 -3.03 12.21 2.78
CA THR A 18 -4.16 11.69 1.99
C THR A 18 -4.18 12.31 0.59
N MET A 19 -4.46 11.48 -0.43
CA MET A 19 -4.57 11.93 -1.82
C MET A 19 -5.86 12.76 -2.01
N ARG A 20 -5.77 13.86 -2.73
CA ARG A 20 -6.94 14.64 -3.15
C ARG A 20 -7.42 14.17 -4.52
N HIS A 21 -8.73 14.07 -4.70
CA HIS A 21 -9.33 13.69 -5.97
C HIS A 21 -10.18 14.83 -6.52
N GLY A 22 -10.18 14.97 -7.84
CA GLY A 22 -11.00 15.95 -8.52
C GLY A 22 -12.45 15.51 -8.50
N THR A 23 -13.35 16.43 -8.22
CA THR A 23 -14.79 16.19 -8.32
C THR A 23 -15.34 16.94 -9.53
N ARG A 24 -16.55 16.59 -9.98
CA ARG A 24 -17.20 17.25 -11.12
C ARG A 24 -17.36 18.76 -10.92
N ALA A 25 -17.51 19.20 -9.68
CA ALA A 25 -17.65 20.61 -9.30
C ALA A 25 -16.31 21.29 -8.94
N GLY A 26 -15.20 20.55 -8.90
CA GLY A 26 -13.92 21.05 -8.42
C GLY A 26 -12.76 20.20 -8.95
N PRO A 27 -12.15 20.56 -10.09
CA PRO A 27 -10.97 19.89 -10.59
C PRO A 27 -9.79 20.05 -9.61
N ILE A 28 -8.81 19.13 -9.69
CA ILE A 28 -7.61 19.18 -8.86
C ILE A 28 -6.77 20.39 -9.27
N ASP A 29 -6.41 21.21 -8.29
CA ASP A 29 -5.47 22.31 -8.48
C ASP A 29 -4.04 21.80 -8.80
N VAL A 30 -3.25 22.62 -9.50
CA VAL A 30 -1.90 22.27 -9.94
C VAL A 30 -1.01 21.87 -8.77
N TRP A 31 -1.12 22.57 -7.64
CA TRP A 31 -0.36 22.25 -6.42
C TRP A 31 -0.75 20.91 -5.81
N ASP A 32 -2.04 20.60 -5.81
CA ASP A 32 -2.56 19.32 -5.34
C ASP A 32 -2.14 18.16 -6.26
N ARG A 33 -2.03 18.40 -7.57
CA ARG A 33 -1.47 17.41 -8.51
C ARG A 33 -0.01 17.10 -8.21
N ILE A 34 0.84 18.12 -8.07
CA ILE A 34 2.27 17.93 -7.75
C ILE A 34 2.45 17.24 -6.39
N ARG A 35 1.60 17.60 -5.41
CA ARG A 35 1.55 16.94 -4.10
C ARG A 35 1.17 15.47 -4.23
N ASN A 36 0.11 15.15 -4.96
CA ASN A 36 -0.33 13.76 -5.20
C ASN A 36 0.75 12.94 -5.91
N GLU A 37 1.44 13.51 -6.90
CA GLU A 37 2.58 12.86 -7.56
C GLU A 37 3.72 12.56 -6.59
N ARG A 38 4.01 13.49 -5.65
CA ARG A 38 5.03 13.26 -4.62
C ARG A 38 4.61 12.15 -3.67
N ILE A 39 3.34 12.10 -3.28
CA ILE A 39 2.79 11.02 -2.43
C ILE A 39 2.86 9.68 -3.18
N SER A 40 2.42 9.63 -4.44
CA SER A 40 2.47 8.44 -5.29
C SER A 40 3.90 7.92 -5.45
N ARG A 41 4.88 8.79 -5.74
CA ARG A 41 6.30 8.40 -5.82
C ARG A 41 6.82 7.72 -4.55
N LYS A 42 6.38 8.18 -3.38
CA LYS A 42 6.76 7.57 -2.10
C LYS A 42 6.03 6.23 -1.83
N ARG A 43 4.82 6.04 -2.37
CA ARG A 43 4.02 4.81 -2.21
C ARG A 43 4.37 3.72 -3.23
N ALA A 44 4.82 4.10 -4.42
CA ALA A 44 5.09 3.19 -5.54
C ALA A 44 5.96 1.96 -5.16
N PRO A 45 7.02 2.07 -4.33
CA PRO A 45 7.80 0.89 -3.92
C PRO A 45 6.98 -0.13 -3.13
N ILE A 46 6.06 0.34 -2.27
CA ILE A 46 5.23 -0.50 -1.41
C ILE A 46 4.08 -1.12 -2.22
N GLU A 47 3.45 -0.34 -3.12
CA GLU A 47 2.35 -0.80 -3.98
C GLU A 47 2.77 -2.01 -4.84
N ARG A 48 4.01 -2.00 -5.36
CA ARG A 48 4.59 -3.15 -6.06
C ARG A 48 4.60 -4.39 -5.17
N THR A 49 5.11 -4.29 -3.95
CA THR A 49 5.17 -5.42 -3.00
C THR A 49 3.79 -5.98 -2.70
N PHE A 50 2.80 -5.12 -2.45
CA PHE A 50 1.40 -5.55 -2.25
C PHE A 50 0.84 -6.25 -3.49
N SER A 51 1.07 -5.72 -4.69
CA SER A 51 0.60 -6.36 -5.92
C SER A 51 1.17 -7.77 -6.13
N VAL A 52 2.44 -7.99 -5.78
CA VAL A 52 3.08 -9.32 -5.88
C VAL A 52 2.47 -10.28 -4.86
N LEU A 53 2.27 -9.84 -3.62
CA LEU A 53 1.62 -10.64 -2.58
C LEU A 53 0.20 -11.06 -2.99
N GLU A 54 -0.60 -10.11 -3.47
CA GLU A 54 -1.98 -10.37 -3.85
C GLU A 54 -2.11 -11.19 -5.13
N ARG A 55 -1.33 -10.89 -6.18
CA ARG A 55 -1.48 -11.51 -7.52
C ARG A 55 -0.70 -12.80 -7.67
N VAL A 56 0.55 -12.83 -7.21
CA VAL A 56 1.45 -13.99 -7.40
C VAL A 56 1.24 -15.01 -6.29
N LEU A 57 1.26 -14.55 -5.04
CA LEU A 57 1.11 -15.42 -3.87
C LEU A 57 -0.36 -15.64 -3.47
N ARG A 58 -1.31 -15.00 -4.18
CA ARG A 58 -2.76 -15.12 -3.96
C ARG A 58 -3.16 -14.86 -2.49
N SER A 59 -2.44 -13.98 -1.80
CA SER A 59 -2.66 -13.72 -0.37
C SER A 59 -3.77 -12.70 -0.09
N GLY A 60 -4.35 -12.08 -1.13
CA GLY A 60 -5.41 -11.09 -0.99
C GLY A 60 -6.71 -11.66 -0.40
N HIS A 61 -6.99 -12.94 -0.61
CA HIS A 61 -8.11 -13.63 0.03
C HIS A 61 -7.67 -15.01 0.54
N MET A 62 -7.76 -15.22 1.85
CA MET A 62 -7.40 -16.48 2.48
C MET A 62 -8.65 -17.27 2.86
N LEU A 63 -8.70 -18.54 2.46
CA LEU A 63 -9.78 -19.49 2.82
C LEU A 63 -9.74 -19.93 4.30
N VAL A 64 -9.02 -19.20 5.15
CA VAL A 64 -8.85 -19.54 6.56
C VAL A 64 -9.50 -18.47 7.40
N THR A 65 -10.40 -18.87 8.30
CA THR A 65 -11.27 -17.96 9.05
C THR A 65 -10.71 -17.51 10.39
N THR A 66 -9.70 -18.22 10.92
CA THR A 66 -9.15 -17.90 12.25
C THR A 66 -7.93 -16.98 12.15
N VAL A 67 -7.94 -15.92 12.96
CA VAL A 67 -6.87 -14.90 13.01
C VAL A 67 -5.47 -15.51 13.20
N PRO A 68 -5.24 -16.49 14.10
CA PRO A 68 -3.91 -17.07 14.27
C PRO A 68 -3.40 -17.76 13.00
N ARG A 69 -4.25 -18.51 12.29
CA ARG A 69 -3.84 -19.22 11.07
C ARG A 69 -3.59 -18.26 9.90
N VAL A 70 -4.40 -17.20 9.81
CA VAL A 70 -4.18 -16.10 8.84
C VAL A 70 -2.82 -15.45 9.07
N ARG A 71 -2.46 -15.14 10.33
CA ARG A 71 -1.15 -14.56 10.66
C ARG A 71 0.01 -15.43 10.20
N VAL A 72 -0.05 -16.74 10.49
CA VAL A 72 1.00 -17.69 10.07
C VAL A 72 1.11 -17.74 8.54
N LYS A 73 -0.02 -17.83 7.83
CA LYS A 73 -0.03 -17.87 6.36
C LYS A 73 0.52 -16.59 5.72
N MET A 74 0.21 -15.43 6.32
CA MET A 74 0.77 -14.16 5.88
C MET A 74 2.28 -14.06 6.15
N PHE A 75 2.74 -14.57 7.30
CA PHE A 75 4.17 -14.62 7.59
C PHE A 75 4.95 -15.41 6.53
N PHE A 76 4.46 -16.59 6.15
CA PHE A 76 5.06 -17.37 5.07
C PHE A 76 5.00 -16.64 3.72
N SER A 77 3.90 -15.94 3.42
CA SER A 77 3.78 -15.16 2.17
C SER A 77 4.84 -14.05 2.09
N CYS A 78 5.07 -13.33 3.18
CA CYS A 78 6.14 -12.32 3.26
C CYS A 78 7.54 -12.94 3.15
N LEU A 79 7.77 -14.09 3.77
CA LEU A 79 9.04 -14.80 3.67
C LEU A 79 9.32 -15.25 2.23
N CYS A 80 8.32 -15.80 1.53
CA CYS A 80 8.42 -16.12 0.11
C CYS A 80 8.72 -14.88 -0.76
N PHE A 81 8.08 -13.74 -0.48
CA PHE A 81 8.38 -12.49 -1.18
C PHE A 81 9.84 -12.07 -1.02
N ASN A 82 10.37 -12.11 0.21
CA ASN A 82 11.77 -11.76 0.48
C ASN A 82 12.75 -12.70 -0.26
N LEU A 83 12.45 -14.01 -0.31
CA LEU A 83 13.26 -14.97 -1.06
C LEU A 83 13.22 -14.70 -2.57
N MET A 84 12.04 -14.43 -3.14
CA MET A 84 11.92 -14.04 -4.56
C MET A 84 12.71 -12.77 -4.86
N GLN A 85 12.67 -11.79 -3.97
CA GLN A 85 13.41 -10.53 -4.13
C GLN A 85 14.93 -10.76 -4.05
N ALA A 86 15.40 -11.60 -3.13
CA ALA A 86 16.82 -11.95 -3.02
C ALA A 86 17.34 -12.68 -4.27
N MET A 87 16.56 -13.63 -4.81
CA MET A 87 16.90 -14.33 -6.06
C MET A 87 16.92 -13.40 -7.28
N ALA A 88 16.09 -12.36 -7.29
CA ALA A 88 16.03 -11.40 -8.39
C ALA A 88 17.21 -10.40 -8.38
N ILE A 89 17.78 -10.09 -7.21
CA ILE A 89 18.92 -9.17 -7.07
C ILE A 89 20.25 -9.88 -7.36
N GLY A 90 20.35 -11.18 -7.11
CA GLY A 90 21.55 -11.98 -7.38
C GLY A 90 21.75 -12.38 -8.85
N LYS A 91 20.93 -11.87 -9.78
CA LYS A 91 21.06 -12.01 -11.23
C LYS A 91 21.52 -10.70 -11.83
#